data_AF-A0A1V5B0G1-F1
#
_entry.id   AF-A0A1V5B0G1-F1
#
_cell.length_a   1.000
_cell.length_b   1.000
_cell.length_c   1.000
_cell.angle_alpha   90.00
_cell.angle_beta   90.00
_cell.angle_gamma   90.00
#
_symmetry.space_group_name_H-M   'P 1'
#
loop_
_entity.id
_entity.type
_entity.pdbx_description
1 polymer ?
#
loop_
_entity_poly.entity_id
_entity_poly.type
_entity_poly.pdbx_seq_one_letter_code
_entity_poly.pdbx_strand_id
1 'polypeptide(L)'
;MDAAVFGMHALGNILFVRYSFITSVENTAGDMPRKLEAGKPDKIESYLTKRQVQVLQLRSQGRSQQEVAELMGTTRANISKLERRAHQNIKMAERTIHDWMKIQAPISLSIPKGTDILHVPGMVFKAADLKGIHLPVNAIDLLVQLKTEAPFLFKREALPNDVEIFITIEGQILLIDEKTRSSSHES
;
A
#
# COMPACT_ATOMS: atom_id res chain seq x y z
N MET A 1 30.36 -2.91 16.69
CA MET A 1 29.83 -4.29 16.68
C MET A 1 28.34 -4.16 16.52
N ASP A 2 27.90 -4.33 15.28
CA ASP A 2 26.57 -4.00 14.78
C ASP A 2 25.50 -5.00 15.22
N ALA A 3 24.35 -4.45 15.61
CA ALA A 3 23.08 -5.17 15.75
C ALA A 3 22.01 -4.36 15.01
N ALA A 4 22.04 -4.39 13.69
CA ALA A 4 20.98 -3.84 12.84
C ALA A 4 20.96 -4.55 11.48
N VAL A 5 20.90 -5.89 11.49
CA VAL A 5 20.59 -6.69 10.30
C VAL A 5 19.39 -7.54 10.66
N PHE A 6 18.19 -6.95 10.63
CA PHE A 6 16.94 -7.71 10.48
C PHE A 6 15.82 -6.73 10.09
N GLY A 7 15.22 -6.94 8.91
CA GLY A 7 13.91 -6.37 8.58
C GLY A 7 13.86 -5.24 7.55
N MET A 8 14.52 -5.39 6.40
CA MET A 8 14.22 -4.59 5.20
C MET A 8 14.00 -5.52 4.00
N HIS A 9 12.95 -6.34 4.04
CA HIS A 9 12.45 -7.07 2.88
C HIS A 9 10.93 -7.18 3.00
N ALA A 10 10.22 -6.17 2.47
CA ALA A 10 8.86 -6.25 1.94
C ALA A 10 8.21 -4.85 1.81
N LEU A 11 8.86 -3.90 1.11
CA LEU A 11 8.21 -2.69 0.59
C LEU A 11 8.86 -2.27 -0.74
N GLY A 12 9.12 -3.24 -1.61
CA GLY A 12 9.68 -2.99 -2.94
C GLY A 12 8.67 -3.37 -4.01
N ASN A 13 7.80 -2.43 -4.41
CA ASN A 13 7.38 -2.28 -5.82
C ASN A 13 6.48 -1.08 -6.18
N ILE A 14 6.49 0.02 -5.43
CA ILE A 14 5.79 1.27 -5.84
C ILE A 14 6.78 2.42 -6.18
N LEU A 15 8.09 2.19 -6.10
CA LEU A 15 9.11 3.23 -6.34
C LEU A 15 9.79 3.20 -7.73
N PHE A 16 9.32 2.40 -8.69
CA PHE A 16 10.03 2.25 -9.97
C PHE A 16 9.58 3.20 -11.10
N VAL A 17 8.50 3.97 -10.94
CA VAL A 17 7.97 4.83 -12.04
C VAL A 17 8.51 6.27 -12.01
N ARG A 18 9.61 6.54 -11.31
CA ARG A 18 10.07 7.92 -11.05
C ARG A 18 11.48 8.30 -11.53
N TYR A 19 12.11 7.54 -12.44
CA TYR A 19 13.48 7.86 -12.87
C TYR A 19 13.83 7.75 -14.37
N SER A 20 12.87 7.86 -15.29
CA SER A 20 13.20 7.80 -16.75
C SER A 20 12.66 8.98 -17.58
N PHE A 21 12.27 10.09 -16.96
CA PHE A 21 11.66 11.22 -17.70
C PHE A 21 12.40 12.54 -17.55
N ILE A 22 13.72 12.56 -17.37
CA ILE A 22 14.52 13.80 -17.52
C ILE A 22 15.93 13.45 -18.02
N THR A 23 16.12 13.29 -19.33
CA THR A 23 17.42 13.54 -20.01
C THR A 23 17.20 13.77 -21.50
N SER A 24 16.70 14.95 -21.85
CA SER A 24 16.96 15.55 -23.15
C SER A 24 16.83 17.06 -23.02
N VAL A 25 17.90 17.67 -22.53
CA VAL A 25 18.21 19.08 -22.79
C VAL A 25 19.71 19.12 -23.09
N GLU A 26 20.05 19.03 -24.37
CA GLU A 26 21.29 19.60 -24.87
C GLU A 26 21.12 21.14 -24.78
N ASN A 27 22.02 21.84 -24.06
CA ASN A 27 22.73 22.97 -24.66
C ASN A 27 23.85 23.54 -23.76
N THR A 28 24.99 23.72 -24.43
CA THR A 28 26.05 24.73 -24.32
C THR A 28 26.19 25.61 -23.06
N ALA A 29 27.45 25.67 -22.63
CA ALA A 29 28.02 26.50 -21.59
C ALA A 29 27.62 28.00 -21.62
N GLY A 30 27.36 28.54 -20.44
CA GLY A 30 27.37 29.99 -20.17
C GLY A 30 26.11 30.53 -19.48
N ASP A 31 25.88 30.19 -18.20
CA ASP A 31 25.05 31.04 -17.33
C ASP A 31 25.36 30.73 -15.84
N MET A 32 25.66 31.76 -15.05
CA MET A 32 25.85 31.63 -13.59
C MET A 32 24.55 31.16 -12.90
N PRO A 33 24.62 30.43 -11.77
CA PRO A 33 23.42 29.95 -11.10
C PRO A 33 22.58 31.12 -10.56
N ARG A 34 21.41 31.33 -11.18
CA ARG A 34 20.35 32.20 -10.66
C ARG A 34 19.91 31.65 -9.31
N LYS A 35 19.67 32.56 -8.36
CA LYS A 35 19.05 32.26 -7.05
C LYS A 35 17.86 31.32 -7.25
N LEU A 36 17.91 30.18 -6.57
CA LEU A 36 16.77 29.26 -6.44
C LEU A 36 15.69 29.96 -5.63
N GLU A 37 14.80 30.70 -6.30
CA GLU A 37 13.50 31.08 -5.75
C GLU A 37 12.75 29.77 -5.48
N ALA A 38 12.55 29.44 -4.19
CA ALA A 38 11.83 28.24 -3.78
C ALA A 38 10.42 28.27 -4.37
N GLY A 39 10.18 27.43 -5.39
CA GLY A 39 8.89 27.31 -6.05
C GLY A 39 7.77 27.03 -5.04
N LYS A 40 6.65 27.75 -5.17
CA LYS A 40 5.40 27.46 -4.46
C LYS A 40 5.12 25.95 -4.54
N PRO A 41 4.91 25.24 -3.41
CA PRO A 41 4.63 23.81 -3.49
C PRO A 41 3.33 23.59 -4.26
N ASP A 42 3.42 22.78 -5.31
CA ASP A 42 2.29 22.38 -6.15
C ASP A 42 1.11 21.94 -5.28
N LYS A 43 -0.09 22.34 -5.69
CA LYS A 43 -1.34 21.99 -5.01
C LYS A 43 -1.50 20.47 -5.09
N ILE A 44 -1.19 19.77 -4.01
CA ILE A 44 -1.44 18.33 -3.90
C ILE A 44 -2.96 18.11 -3.96
N GLU A 45 -3.45 17.52 -5.05
CA GLU A 45 -4.84 17.05 -5.15
C GLU A 45 -4.96 15.74 -4.37
N SER A 46 -5.39 15.85 -3.12
CA SER A 46 -5.51 14.73 -2.18
C SER A 46 -6.72 14.93 -1.28
N TYR A 47 -7.23 13.82 -0.73
CA TYR A 47 -8.22 13.82 0.35
C TYR A 47 -7.68 14.40 1.67
N LEU A 48 -6.38 14.69 1.75
CA LEU A 48 -5.77 15.35 2.89
C LEU A 48 -5.78 16.87 2.73
N THR A 49 -6.27 17.55 3.76
CA THR A 49 -6.13 19.01 3.88
C THR A 49 -4.68 19.40 4.16
N LYS A 50 -4.29 20.64 3.82
CA LYS A 50 -2.95 21.17 4.12
C LYS A 50 -2.56 21.03 5.60
N ARG A 51 -3.51 21.26 6.52
CA ARG A 51 -3.27 21.09 7.96
C ARG A 51 -3.03 19.63 8.36
N GLN A 52 -3.77 18.69 7.77
CA GLN A 52 -3.53 17.25 8.02
C GLN A 52 -2.17 16.80 7.50
N VAL A 53 -1.76 17.26 6.31
CA VAL A 53 -0.42 17.00 5.77
C VAL A 53 0.66 17.51 6.73
N GLN A 54 0.53 18.76 7.21
CA GLN A 54 1.47 19.34 8.16
C GLN A 54 1.55 18.55 9.47
N VAL A 55 0.40 18.09 10.01
CA VAL A 55 0.37 17.22 11.19
C VAL A 55 1.13 15.92 10.93
N LEU A 56 0.85 15.23 9.83
CA LEU A 56 1.51 13.97 9.50
C LEU A 56 3.02 14.12 9.30
N GLN A 57 3.47 15.21 8.66
CA GLN A 57 4.89 15.51 8.46
C GLN A 57 5.64 15.71 9.79
N LEU A 58 5.06 16.45 10.74
CA LEU A 58 5.68 16.63 12.05
C LEU A 58 5.65 15.33 12.87
N ARG A 59 4.57 14.54 12.73
CA ARG A 59 4.45 13.22 13.38
C ARG A 59 5.46 12.21 12.83
N SER A 60 5.75 12.22 11.53
CA SER A 60 6.78 11.35 10.93
C SER A 60 8.21 11.70 11.36
N GLN A 61 8.43 12.91 11.89
CA GLN A 61 9.69 13.33 12.51
C GLN A 61 9.79 12.92 13.99
N GLY A 62 8.83 12.15 14.51
CA GLY A 62 8.83 11.65 15.88
C GLY A 62 8.27 12.62 16.93
N ARG A 63 7.76 13.79 16.54
CA ARG A 63 7.19 14.77 17.49
C ARG A 63 5.90 14.26 18.11
N SER A 64 5.72 14.47 19.40
CA SER A 64 4.48 14.21 20.13
C SER A 64 3.35 15.13 19.67
N GLN A 65 2.09 14.73 19.88
CA GLN A 65 0.93 15.58 19.55
C GLN A 65 0.94 16.92 20.30
N GLN A 66 1.57 16.97 21.48
CA GLN A 66 1.70 18.18 22.27
C GLN A 66 2.69 19.15 21.61
N GLU A 67 3.89 18.69 21.25
CA GLU A 67 4.88 19.51 20.52
C GLU A 67 4.34 19.99 19.17
N VAL A 68 3.59 19.14 18.46
CA VAL A 68 2.92 19.53 17.21
C VAL A 68 1.89 20.63 17.46
N ALA A 69 1.14 20.56 18.56
CA ALA A 69 0.16 21.57 18.92
C ALA A 69 0.83 22.93 19.20
N GLU A 70 1.95 22.92 19.92
CA GLU A 70 2.76 24.10 20.20
C GLU A 70 3.32 24.73 18.90
N LEU A 71 3.90 23.92 18.01
CA LEU A 71 4.42 24.39 16.72
C LEU A 71 3.34 24.95 15.79
N MET A 72 2.13 24.37 15.84
CA MET A 72 1.01 24.78 14.99
C MET A 72 0.11 25.85 15.63
N GLY A 73 0.43 26.32 16.84
CA GLY A 73 -0.37 27.32 17.56
C GLY A 73 -1.80 26.87 17.81
N THR A 74 -2.01 25.60 18.19
CA THR A 74 -3.34 25.02 18.43
C THR A 74 -3.35 24.11 19.66
N THR A 75 -4.45 23.42 19.92
CA THR A 75 -4.57 22.50 21.06
C THR A 75 -4.19 21.07 20.68
N ARG A 76 -3.62 20.32 21.63
CA ARG A 76 -3.37 18.87 21.46
C ARG A 76 -4.64 18.10 21.05
N ALA A 77 -5.79 18.47 21.59
CA ALA A 77 -7.08 17.87 21.23
C ALA A 77 -7.43 18.09 19.75
N ASN A 78 -7.12 19.27 19.19
CA ASN A 78 -7.31 19.53 17.77
C ASN A 78 -6.33 18.72 16.90
N ILE A 79 -5.06 18.60 17.32
CA ILE A 79 -4.07 17.75 16.62
C ILE A 79 -4.53 16.29 16.58
N SER A 80 -4.99 15.75 17.71
CA SER A 80 -5.50 14.38 17.77
C SER A 80 -6.68 14.16 16.81
N LYS A 81 -7.62 15.11 16.71
CA LYS A 81 -8.73 15.06 15.75
C LYS A 81 -8.27 15.12 14.31
N LEU A 82 -7.33 16.01 13.98
CA LEU A 82 -6.76 16.14 12.63
C LEU A 82 -6.02 14.87 12.21
N GLU A 83 -5.15 14.35 13.09
CA GLU A 83 -4.38 13.13 12.85
C GLU A 83 -5.30 11.93 12.63
N ARG A 84 -6.32 11.74 13.49
CA ARG A 84 -7.30 10.65 13.32
C ARG A 84 -8.02 10.74 11.97
N ARG A 85 -8.52 11.92 11.60
CA ARG A 85 -9.20 12.12 10.31
C ARG A 85 -8.26 11.91 9.13
N ALA A 86 -7.00 12.31 9.25
CA ALA A 86 -6.00 12.10 8.21
C ALA A 86 -5.79 10.60 7.94
N HIS A 87 -5.59 9.81 9.00
CA HIS A 87 -5.45 8.36 8.89
C HIS A 87 -6.73 7.68 8.37
N GLN A 88 -7.91 8.18 8.72
CA GLN A 88 -9.17 7.69 8.15
C GLN A 88 -9.25 7.95 6.64
N ASN A 89 -8.88 9.16 6.19
CA ASN A 89 -8.87 9.49 4.77
C ASN A 89 -7.85 8.66 3.98
N ILE A 90 -6.66 8.42 4.55
CA ILE A 90 -5.64 7.53 3.94
C ILE A 90 -6.20 6.12 3.81
N LYS A 91 -6.72 5.55 4.90
CA LYS A 91 -7.31 4.20 4.90
C LYS A 91 -8.46 4.07 3.92
N MET A 92 -9.29 5.11 3.76
CA MET A 92 -10.36 5.12 2.76
C MET A 92 -9.80 5.14 1.34
N ALA A 93 -8.82 6.00 1.06
CA ALA A 93 -8.20 6.07 -0.27
C ALA A 93 -7.51 4.74 -0.64
N GLU A 94 -6.78 4.13 0.30
CA GLU A 94 -6.19 2.80 0.13
C GLU A 94 -7.25 1.75 -0.20
N ARG A 95 -8.37 1.72 0.53
CA ARG A 95 -9.50 0.83 0.24
C ARG A 95 -10.09 1.08 -1.14
N THR A 96 -10.28 2.34 -1.53
CA THR A 96 -10.79 2.69 -2.85
C THR A 96 -9.86 2.19 -3.97
N ILE A 97 -8.55 2.36 -3.81
CA ILE A 97 -7.57 1.84 -4.78
C ILE A 97 -7.61 0.31 -4.81
N HIS A 98 -7.65 -0.33 -3.65
CA HIS A 98 -7.73 -1.78 -3.53
C HIS A 98 -8.99 -2.36 -4.18
N ASP A 99 -10.15 -1.74 -3.95
CA ASP A 99 -11.42 -2.16 -4.57
C ASP A 99 -11.38 -1.93 -6.09
N TRP A 100 -10.80 -0.83 -6.55
CA TRP A 100 -10.57 -0.59 -7.99
C TRP A 100 -9.67 -1.66 -8.62
N MET A 101 -8.58 -2.04 -7.95
CA MET A 101 -7.67 -3.09 -8.43
C MET A 101 -8.38 -4.45 -8.52
N LYS A 102 -9.28 -4.77 -7.57
CA LYS A 102 -10.11 -5.99 -7.65
C LYS A 102 -11.05 -5.98 -8.84
N ILE A 103 -11.72 -4.86 -9.10
CA ILE A 103 -12.62 -4.71 -10.25
C ILE A 103 -11.87 -4.95 -11.57
N GLN A 104 -10.62 -4.47 -11.65
CA GLN A 104 -9.77 -4.63 -12.83
C GLN A 104 -9.01 -5.97 -12.87
N ALA A 105 -9.06 -6.78 -11.80
CA ALA A 105 -8.24 -7.97 -11.70
C ALA A 105 -8.65 -9.00 -12.77
N PRO A 106 -7.73 -9.43 -13.65
CA PRO A 106 -8.04 -10.38 -14.70
C PRO A 106 -8.39 -11.78 -14.18
N ILE A 107 -7.95 -12.15 -12.98
CA ILE A 107 -8.18 -13.47 -12.38
C ILE A 107 -8.88 -13.27 -11.03
N SER A 108 -9.98 -14.00 -10.84
CA SER A 108 -10.72 -14.12 -9.58
C SER A 108 -11.01 -15.59 -9.34
N LEU A 109 -10.72 -16.08 -8.14
CA LEU A 109 -10.87 -17.46 -7.72
C LEU A 109 -11.50 -17.54 -6.34
N SER A 110 -12.51 -18.39 -6.21
CA SER A 110 -12.98 -18.85 -4.89
C SER A 110 -12.25 -20.14 -4.53
N ILE A 111 -11.49 -20.09 -3.44
CA ILE A 111 -10.70 -21.23 -2.94
C ILE A 111 -11.44 -21.85 -1.76
N PRO A 112 -11.86 -23.12 -1.87
CA PRO A 112 -12.59 -23.78 -0.80
C PRO A 112 -11.78 -23.92 0.48
N LYS A 113 -12.47 -23.88 1.61
CA LYS A 113 -11.98 -24.32 2.91
C LYS A 113 -11.36 -25.72 2.80
N GLY A 114 -10.29 -25.95 3.55
CA GLY A 114 -9.60 -27.23 3.56
C GLY A 114 -8.59 -27.41 2.43
N THR A 115 -8.51 -26.47 1.49
CA THR A 115 -7.43 -26.47 0.48
C THR A 115 -6.08 -26.24 1.16
N ASP A 116 -5.07 -27.05 0.82
CA ASP A 116 -3.69 -26.83 1.23
C ASP A 116 -3.18 -25.51 0.62
N ILE A 117 -2.60 -24.65 1.46
CA ILE A 117 -2.08 -23.34 1.02
C ILE A 117 -1.02 -23.47 -0.09
N LEU A 118 -0.26 -24.58 -0.11
CA LEU A 118 0.75 -24.86 -1.12
C LEU A 118 0.15 -25.19 -2.50
N HIS A 119 -1.13 -25.54 -2.57
CA HIS A 119 -1.85 -25.76 -3.82
C HIS A 119 -2.41 -24.47 -4.45
N VAL A 120 -2.53 -23.39 -3.67
CA VAL A 120 -3.11 -22.13 -4.14
C VAL A 120 -2.37 -21.54 -5.36
N PRO A 121 -1.02 -21.48 -5.40
CA PRO A 121 -0.31 -20.99 -6.59
C PRO A 121 -0.64 -21.78 -7.85
N GLY A 122 -0.77 -23.11 -7.76
CA GLY A 122 -1.13 -23.96 -8.89
C GLY A 122 -2.52 -23.64 -9.43
N MET A 123 -3.49 -23.34 -8.55
CA MET A 123 -4.82 -22.90 -8.95
C MET A 123 -4.79 -21.55 -9.68
N VAL A 124 -3.97 -20.62 -9.19
CA VAL A 124 -3.77 -19.29 -9.80
C VAL A 124 -3.19 -19.42 -11.21
N PHE A 125 -2.08 -20.14 -11.38
CA PHE A 125 -1.47 -20.31 -12.70
C PHE A 125 -2.38 -21.01 -13.70
N LYS A 126 -3.10 -22.06 -13.25
CA LYS A 126 -4.10 -22.72 -14.10
C LYS A 126 -5.18 -21.75 -14.58
N ALA A 127 -5.64 -20.85 -13.71
CA ALA A 127 -6.62 -19.83 -14.09
C ALA A 127 -6.06 -18.76 -15.03
N ALA A 128 -4.78 -18.40 -14.87
CA ALA A 128 -4.07 -17.50 -15.77
C ALA A 128 -3.91 -18.12 -17.16
N ASP A 129 -3.49 -19.37 -17.23
CA ASP A 129 -3.30 -20.13 -18.48
C ASP A 129 -4.60 -20.25 -19.27
N LEU A 130 -5.71 -20.56 -18.59
CA LEU A 130 -7.04 -20.62 -19.22
C LEU A 130 -7.48 -19.28 -19.84
N LYS A 131 -6.93 -18.17 -19.35
CA LYS A 131 -7.18 -16.81 -19.86
C LYS A 131 -6.08 -16.33 -20.81
N GLY A 132 -5.05 -17.13 -21.08
CA GLY A 132 -3.91 -16.76 -21.90
C GLY A 132 -3.05 -15.65 -21.29
N ILE A 133 -3.00 -15.56 -19.95
CA ILE A 133 -2.29 -14.50 -19.23
C ILE A 133 -0.99 -15.06 -18.66
N HIS A 134 0.12 -14.41 -18.99
CA HIS A 134 1.41 -14.69 -18.35
C HIS A 134 1.58 -13.80 -17.13
N LEU A 135 1.59 -14.39 -15.94
CA LEU A 135 1.82 -13.67 -14.69
C LEU A 135 3.32 -13.42 -14.47
N PRO A 136 3.75 -12.18 -14.18
CA PRO A 136 5.16 -11.84 -13.96
C PRO A 136 5.65 -12.19 -12.54
N VAL A 137 5.15 -13.30 -11.97
CA VAL A 137 5.45 -13.77 -10.61
C VAL A 137 5.54 -15.29 -10.57
N ASN A 138 6.33 -15.84 -9.67
CA ASN A 138 6.44 -17.29 -9.48
C ASN A 138 5.60 -17.79 -8.28
N ALA A 139 5.56 -19.11 -8.06
CA ALA A 139 4.78 -19.72 -6.99
C ALA A 139 5.23 -19.27 -5.58
N ILE A 140 6.53 -19.07 -5.36
CA ILE A 140 7.07 -18.61 -4.08
C ILE A 140 6.66 -17.16 -3.82
N ASP A 141 6.69 -16.30 -4.83
CA ASP A 141 6.24 -14.91 -4.73
C ASP A 141 4.78 -14.85 -4.29
N LEU A 142 3.92 -15.68 -4.89
CA LEU A 142 2.50 -15.79 -4.51
C LEU A 142 2.33 -16.25 -3.05
N LEU A 143 3.10 -17.24 -2.59
CA LEU A 143 3.05 -17.71 -1.20
C LEU A 143 3.52 -16.64 -0.21
N VAL A 144 4.58 -15.89 -0.55
CA VAL A 144 5.07 -14.78 0.29
C VAL A 144 4.04 -13.66 0.38
N GLN A 145 3.40 -13.31 -0.75
CA GLN A 145 2.30 -12.35 -0.77
C GLN A 145 1.13 -12.81 0.09
N LEU A 146 0.66 -14.06 -0.06
CA LEU A 146 -0.40 -14.63 0.77
C LEU A 146 -0.06 -14.57 2.26
N LYS A 147 1.18 -14.87 2.63
CA LYS A 147 1.63 -14.83 4.03
C LYS A 147 1.65 -13.41 4.59
N THR A 148 1.91 -12.43 3.74
CA THR A 148 1.98 -11.01 4.10
C THR A 148 0.57 -10.43 4.26
N GLU A 149 -0.30 -10.66 3.29
CA GLU A 149 -1.67 -10.14 3.25
C GLU A 149 -2.60 -10.87 4.22
N ALA A 150 -2.43 -12.18 4.36
CA ALA A 150 -3.24 -13.01 5.26
C ALA A 150 -2.40 -14.02 6.06
N PRO A 151 -1.62 -13.54 7.05
CA PRO A 151 -0.81 -14.40 7.91
C PRO A 151 -1.63 -15.48 8.64
N PHE A 152 -2.93 -15.22 8.85
CA PHE A 152 -3.84 -16.16 9.51
C PHE A 152 -4.10 -17.43 8.70
N LEU A 153 -3.94 -17.40 7.37
CA LEU A 153 -4.09 -18.58 6.51
C LEU A 153 -2.97 -19.61 6.74
N PHE A 154 -1.79 -19.15 7.15
CA PHE A 154 -0.61 -19.99 7.40
C PHE A 154 -0.54 -20.53 8.83
N LYS A 155 -1.57 -20.28 9.65
CA LYS A 155 -1.63 -20.84 11.02
C LYS A 155 -1.99 -22.33 11.04
N ARG A 156 -2.47 -22.86 9.91
CA ARG A 156 -2.86 -24.25 9.72
C ARG A 156 -2.36 -24.72 8.36
N GLU A 157 -2.25 -26.02 8.16
CA GLU A 157 -1.85 -26.62 6.88
C GLU A 157 -2.90 -26.41 5.78
N ALA A 158 -4.17 -26.24 6.17
CA ALA A 158 -5.29 -26.04 5.26
C ALA A 158 -6.10 -24.78 5.58
N LEU A 159 -6.72 -24.21 4.56
CA LEU A 159 -7.51 -22.97 4.68
C LEU A 159 -8.65 -23.14 5.70
N PRO A 160 -8.78 -22.22 6.67
CA PRO A 160 -9.79 -22.33 7.73
C PRO A 160 -11.22 -22.06 7.25
N ASN A 161 -11.38 -21.24 6.21
CA ASN A 161 -12.64 -20.83 5.57
C ASN A 161 -12.45 -20.75 4.05
N ASP A 162 -13.54 -20.58 3.32
CA ASP A 162 -13.49 -20.23 1.90
C ASP A 162 -12.83 -18.85 1.74
N VAL A 163 -12.01 -18.68 0.70
CA VAL A 163 -11.27 -17.43 0.47
C VAL A 163 -11.43 -17.02 -0.98
N GLU A 164 -11.84 -15.77 -1.21
CA GLU A 164 -11.84 -15.18 -2.54
C GLU A 164 -10.54 -14.42 -2.79
N ILE A 165 -9.84 -14.81 -3.87
CA ILE A 165 -8.55 -14.28 -4.27
C ILE A 165 -8.65 -13.64 -5.64
N PHE A 166 -8.13 -12.43 -5.76
CA PHE A 166 -8.00 -11.69 -7.01
C PHE A 166 -6.52 -11.52 -7.33
N ILE A 167 -6.14 -11.66 -8.60
CA ILE A 167 -4.77 -11.48 -9.06
C ILE A 167 -4.75 -10.37 -10.11
N THR A 168 -3.95 -9.32 -9.88
CA THR A 168 -3.77 -8.23 -10.83
C THR A 168 -2.91 -8.66 -12.02
N ILE A 169 -2.84 -7.84 -13.08
CA ILE A 169 -1.97 -8.11 -14.24
C ILE A 169 -0.47 -8.12 -13.85
N GLU A 170 -0.10 -7.42 -12.78
CA GLU A 170 1.25 -7.40 -12.23
C GLU A 170 1.53 -8.59 -11.30
N GLY A 171 0.58 -9.50 -11.13
CA GLY A 171 0.74 -10.66 -10.24
C GLY A 171 0.58 -10.32 -8.76
N GLN A 172 -0.07 -9.20 -8.42
CA GLN A 172 -0.40 -8.87 -7.03
C GLN A 172 -1.63 -9.64 -6.56
N ILE A 173 -1.55 -10.25 -5.38
CA ILE A 173 -2.67 -10.91 -4.71
C ILE A 173 -3.48 -9.89 -3.91
N LEU A 174 -4.80 -9.89 -4.13
CA LEU A 174 -5.77 -9.11 -3.34
C LEU A 174 -6.80 -10.07 -2.73
N LEU A 175 -7.12 -9.88 -1.45
CA LEU A 175 -8.04 -10.75 -0.72
C LEU A 175 -9.32 -10.00 -0.35
N ILE A 176 -10.43 -10.73 -0.27
CA ILE A 176 -11.61 -10.25 0.45
C ILE A 176 -11.45 -10.65 1.90
N ASP A 177 -11.09 -9.69 2.75
CA ASP A 177 -11.15 -9.89 4.19
C ASP A 177 -12.62 -9.82 4.66
N GLU A 178 -13.20 -10.97 4.99
CA GLU A 178 -14.53 -11.03 5.61
C GLU A 178 -14.58 -10.36 7.00
N LYS A 179 -13.45 -10.12 7.68
CA LYS A 179 -13.45 -9.36 8.95
C LYS A 179 -13.86 -7.91 8.79
N THR A 180 -13.83 -7.38 7.56
CA THR A 180 -14.36 -6.05 7.28
C THR A 180 -15.89 -5.98 7.26
N ARG A 181 -16.60 -7.13 7.22
CA ARG A 181 -18.06 -7.19 7.35
C ARG A 181 -18.54 -7.44 8.78
N SER A 182 -17.75 -8.11 9.64
CA SER A 182 -18.22 -8.49 10.99
C SER A 182 -17.91 -7.47 12.11
N SER A 183 -17.25 -6.35 11.84
CA SER A 183 -16.98 -5.30 12.87
C SER A 183 -17.93 -4.09 12.81
N SER A 184 -19.04 -4.20 12.06
CA SER A 184 -20.11 -3.17 12.04
C SER A 184 -21.44 -3.64 12.62
N HIS A 185 -21.52 -4.86 13.18
CA HIS A 185 -22.68 -5.36 13.90
C HIS A 185 -22.23 -6.21 15.09
N GLU A 186 -21.69 -5.57 16.13
CA GLU A 186 -21.82 -6.08 17.50
C GLU A 186 -21.68 -4.92 18.48
N SER A 187 -22.86 -4.48 18.93
CA SER A 187 -23.28 -3.80 20.16
C SER A 187 -22.31 -2.91 20.93
#